data_AF-A0A660QEG3-F1
#
_entry.id   AF-A0A660QEG3-F1
#
_cell.length_a   1.000
_cell.length_b   1.000
_cell.length_c   1.000
_cell.angle_alpha   90.00
_cell.angle_beta   90.00
_cell.angle_gamma   90.00
#
_symmetry.space_group_name_H-M   'P 1'
#
loop_
_entity.id
_entity.type
_entity.pdbx_description
1 polymer ?
#
loop_
_entity_poly.entity_id
_entity_poly.type
_entity_poly.pdbx_seq_one_letter_code
_entity_poly.pdbx_strand_id
1 'polypeptide(L)'
;KSIQLLITEMRICLSLGIKFLNIHPGSHLNSGETQGISRIAKAIDLALEKVSEVILLLENVSPKGANIGYKFSQIKDILDNVSEPRRIGITYDTCHGFDAGYDITSVEGVRKLLDEIENNVGLEKLKMIHLNDSKAPLGKALDRHENIGRGFIGDKGFSVFLSFKEIQKIPWILETPGSNEEHAQDIRHVKEILGMM
;
A
#
# COMPACT_ATOMS: atom_id res chain seq x y z
N LYS A 1 -13.94 -19.08 -4.87
CA LYS A 1 -14.73 -17.82 -4.76
C LYS A 1 -13.84 -16.60 -4.98
N SER A 2 -12.84 -16.31 -4.14
CA SER A 2 -11.98 -15.12 -4.25
C SER A 2 -11.24 -15.01 -5.59
N ILE A 3 -10.64 -16.10 -6.09
CA ILE A 3 -9.94 -16.10 -7.40
C ILE A 3 -10.89 -15.69 -8.55
N GLN A 4 -12.12 -16.22 -8.56
CA GLN A 4 -13.09 -15.90 -9.61
C GLN A 4 -13.52 -14.42 -9.54
N LEU A 5 -13.64 -13.87 -8.34
CA LEU A 5 -13.95 -12.46 -8.15
C LEU A 5 -12.79 -11.56 -8.58
N LEU A 6 -11.55 -11.90 -8.20
CA LEU A 6 -10.35 -11.19 -8.66
C LEU A 6 -10.24 -11.16 -10.18
N ILE A 7 -10.47 -12.29 -10.86
CA ILE A 7 -10.52 -12.35 -12.33
C ILE A 7 -11.61 -11.43 -12.89
N THR A 8 -12.76 -11.35 -12.21
CA THR A 8 -13.87 -10.48 -12.61
C THR A 8 -13.50 -9.01 -12.45
N GLU A 9 -12.91 -8.63 -11.32
CA GLU A 9 -12.42 -7.26 -11.06
C GLU A 9 -11.33 -6.84 -12.06
N MET A 10 -10.38 -7.73 -12.36
CA MET A 10 -9.38 -7.49 -13.39
C MET A 10 -10.02 -7.29 -14.78
N ARG A 11 -11.06 -8.07 -15.14
CA ARG A 11 -11.80 -7.86 -16.39
C ARG A 11 -12.54 -6.53 -16.41
N ILE A 12 -13.08 -6.09 -15.28
CA ILE A 12 -13.70 -4.77 -15.14
C ILE A 12 -12.65 -3.69 -15.37
N CYS A 13 -11.48 -3.77 -14.72
CA CYS A 13 -10.38 -2.84 -14.95
C CYS A 13 -10.01 -2.76 -16.43
N LEU A 14 -9.83 -3.92 -17.09
CA LEU A 14 -9.52 -3.99 -18.51
C LEU A 14 -10.61 -3.32 -19.36
N SER A 15 -11.89 -3.58 -19.10
CA SER A 15 -13.00 -2.98 -19.85
C SER A 15 -13.11 -1.46 -19.68
N LEU A 16 -12.66 -0.93 -18.52
CA LEU A 16 -12.67 0.49 -18.22
C LEU A 16 -11.35 1.19 -18.63
N GLY A 17 -10.38 0.46 -19.16
CA GLY A 17 -9.04 0.98 -19.47
C GLY A 17 -8.19 1.31 -18.24
N ILE A 18 -8.57 0.79 -17.07
CA ILE A 18 -7.83 0.94 -15.81
C ILE A 18 -6.65 -0.04 -15.79
N LYS A 19 -5.44 0.50 -15.60
CA LYS A 19 -4.19 -0.26 -15.67
C LYS A 19 -3.83 -1.00 -14.38
N PHE A 20 -4.31 -0.52 -13.25
CA PHE A 20 -3.91 -0.99 -11.92
C PHE A 20 -5.13 -1.47 -11.13
N LEU A 21 -5.01 -2.65 -10.51
CA LEU A 21 -5.96 -3.14 -9.52
C LEU A 21 -5.22 -3.35 -8.20
N ASN A 22 -5.58 -2.57 -7.19
CA ASN A 22 -5.03 -2.66 -5.86
C ASN A 22 -5.70 -3.77 -5.05
N ILE A 23 -4.91 -4.58 -4.34
CA ILE A 23 -5.41 -5.61 -3.44
C ILE A 23 -4.57 -5.66 -2.15
N HIS A 24 -5.25 -6.00 -1.05
CA HIS A 24 -4.57 -6.54 0.12
C HIS A 24 -4.15 -7.99 -0.19
N PRO A 25 -2.90 -8.42 0.13
CA PRO A 25 -2.43 -9.75 -0.25
C PRO A 25 -3.30 -10.88 0.31
N GLY A 26 -3.71 -10.76 1.57
CA GLY A 26 -4.63 -11.67 2.22
C GLY A 26 -4.24 -12.03 3.65
N SER A 27 -4.86 -13.07 4.17
CA SER A 27 -4.63 -13.57 5.53
C SER A 27 -4.45 -15.09 5.52
N HIS A 28 -3.49 -15.61 6.28
CA HIS A 28 -3.32 -17.06 6.41
C HIS A 28 -4.30 -17.71 7.40
N LEU A 29 -5.04 -16.91 8.17
CA LEU A 29 -5.84 -17.38 9.30
C LEU A 29 -4.96 -18.28 10.21
N ASN A 30 -5.19 -19.59 10.23
CA ASN A 30 -4.45 -20.52 11.09
C ASN A 30 -3.46 -21.42 10.33
N SER A 31 -3.25 -21.24 9.02
CA SER A 31 -2.41 -22.15 8.23
C SER A 31 -0.90 -21.84 8.27
N GLY A 32 -0.52 -20.75 8.92
CA GLY A 32 0.84 -20.22 8.89
C GLY A 32 1.18 -19.40 7.63
N GLU A 33 2.12 -18.48 7.81
CA GLU A 33 2.51 -17.46 6.83
C GLU A 33 3.01 -18.04 5.51
N THR A 34 3.95 -19.00 5.55
CA THR A 34 4.52 -19.64 4.34
C THR A 34 3.45 -20.26 3.45
N GLN A 35 2.49 -20.98 4.05
CA GLN A 35 1.38 -21.57 3.29
C GLN A 35 0.43 -20.50 2.76
N GLY A 36 0.21 -19.41 3.53
CA GLY A 36 -0.55 -18.26 3.09
C GLY A 36 0.05 -17.60 1.86
N ILE A 37 1.34 -17.28 1.90
CA ILE A 37 2.11 -16.70 0.79
C ILE A 37 2.01 -17.58 -0.46
N SER A 38 2.24 -18.90 -0.32
CA SER A 38 2.13 -19.84 -1.45
C SER A 38 0.72 -19.83 -2.08
N ARG A 39 -0.34 -19.75 -1.26
CA ARG A 39 -1.71 -19.65 -1.77
C ARG A 39 -2.00 -18.32 -2.45
N ILE A 40 -1.46 -17.22 -1.92
CA ILE A 40 -1.59 -15.87 -2.52
C ILE A 40 -0.92 -15.87 -3.89
N ALA A 41 0.33 -16.31 -3.98
CA ALA A 41 1.08 -16.39 -5.24
C ALA A 41 0.34 -17.25 -6.28
N LYS A 42 -0.15 -18.44 -5.89
CA LYS A 42 -0.95 -19.30 -6.78
C LYS A 42 -2.25 -18.63 -7.24
N ALA A 43 -2.92 -17.89 -6.37
CA ALA A 43 -4.15 -17.17 -6.72
C ALA A 43 -3.87 -16.04 -7.70
N ILE A 44 -2.76 -15.33 -7.53
CA ILE A 44 -2.29 -14.28 -8.44
C ILE A 44 -1.99 -14.87 -9.81
N ASP A 45 -1.20 -15.94 -9.89
CA ASP A 45 -0.87 -16.58 -11.18
C ASP A 45 -2.12 -17.02 -11.94
N LEU A 46 -3.06 -17.68 -11.26
CA LEU A 46 -4.34 -18.08 -11.85
C LEU A 46 -5.16 -16.89 -12.36
N ALA A 47 -5.04 -15.71 -11.75
CA ALA A 47 -5.74 -14.51 -12.21
C ALA A 47 -5.01 -13.85 -13.40
N LEU A 48 -3.68 -13.72 -13.33
CA LEU A 48 -2.84 -13.15 -14.38
C LEU A 48 -2.91 -13.97 -15.68
N GLU A 49 -3.04 -15.29 -15.59
CA GLU A 49 -3.28 -16.18 -16.74
C GLU A 49 -4.60 -15.89 -17.49
N LYS A 50 -5.61 -15.34 -16.81
CA LYS A 50 -6.97 -15.16 -17.37
C LYS A 50 -7.23 -13.76 -17.88
N VAL A 51 -6.43 -12.78 -17.49
CA VAL A 51 -6.59 -11.38 -17.86
C VAL A 51 -5.21 -10.78 -18.13
N SER A 52 -4.98 -10.31 -19.34
CA SER A 52 -3.74 -9.61 -19.73
C SER A 52 -3.78 -8.13 -19.32
N GLU A 53 -2.61 -7.47 -19.43
CA GLU A 53 -2.42 -5.99 -19.37
C GLU A 53 -2.68 -5.30 -18.01
N VAL A 54 -3.59 -5.80 -17.18
CA VAL A 54 -3.82 -5.26 -15.83
C VAL A 54 -2.66 -5.63 -14.92
N ILE A 55 -2.11 -4.65 -14.20
CA ILE A 55 -1.08 -4.82 -13.19
C ILE A 55 -1.76 -4.89 -11.82
N LEU A 56 -1.44 -5.92 -11.04
CA LEU A 56 -1.88 -6.00 -9.65
C LEU A 56 -0.94 -5.17 -8.77
N LEU A 57 -1.51 -4.39 -7.85
CA LEU A 57 -0.74 -3.69 -6.83
C LEU A 57 -0.96 -4.39 -5.49
N LEU A 58 0.13 -4.87 -4.89
CA LEU A 58 0.10 -5.41 -3.53
C LEU A 58 0.28 -4.27 -2.55
N GLU A 59 -0.76 -4.01 -1.75
CA GLU A 59 -0.73 -3.00 -0.70
C GLU A 59 -0.14 -3.58 0.58
N ASN A 60 0.71 -2.82 1.29
CA ASN A 60 1.05 -3.19 2.66
C ASN A 60 -0.16 -3.00 3.60
N VAL A 61 -0.27 -3.87 4.60
CA VAL A 61 -1.40 -3.89 5.54
C VAL A 61 -0.93 -3.79 6.99
N SER A 62 -1.80 -3.38 7.91
CA SER A 62 -1.45 -3.43 9.35
C SER A 62 -1.27 -4.88 9.82
N PRO A 63 -0.36 -5.16 10.79
CA PRO A 63 -0.13 -6.51 11.33
C PRO A 63 -1.24 -6.90 12.31
N LYS A 64 -2.46 -7.05 11.79
CA LYS A 64 -3.66 -7.46 12.54
C LYS A 64 -4.01 -8.90 12.25
N GLY A 65 -4.13 -9.69 13.31
CA GLY A 65 -4.46 -11.12 13.20
C GLY A 65 -3.41 -11.87 12.38
N ALA A 66 -3.85 -12.46 11.27
CA ALA A 66 -3.03 -13.32 10.40
C ALA A 66 -2.78 -12.68 9.02
N ASN A 67 -2.88 -11.36 8.93
CA ASN A 67 -2.64 -10.61 7.70
C ASN A 67 -1.21 -10.82 7.18
N ILE A 68 -1.06 -10.88 5.86
CA ILE A 68 0.21 -10.99 5.15
C ILE A 68 0.38 -9.71 4.32
N GLY A 69 1.61 -9.18 4.31
CA GLY A 69 1.96 -7.95 3.60
C GLY A 69 2.27 -6.77 4.51
N TYR A 70 2.35 -6.97 5.83
CA TYR A 70 2.73 -5.89 6.75
C TYR A 70 4.23 -5.59 6.76
N LYS A 71 5.05 -6.44 6.13
CA LYS A 71 6.48 -6.21 5.85
C LYS A 71 6.77 -6.38 4.37
N PHE A 72 7.70 -5.59 3.82
CA PHE A 72 8.11 -5.74 2.42
C PHE A 72 8.81 -7.07 2.14
N SER A 73 9.43 -7.71 3.14
CA SER A 73 9.95 -9.08 3.00
C SER A 73 8.85 -10.10 2.66
N GLN A 74 7.63 -9.93 3.18
CA GLN A 74 6.51 -10.82 2.85
C GLN A 74 5.99 -10.56 1.43
N ILE A 75 5.98 -9.29 1.01
CA ILE A 75 5.63 -8.92 -0.36
C ILE A 75 6.68 -9.50 -1.32
N LYS A 76 7.97 -9.43 -0.97
CA LYS A 76 9.04 -10.11 -1.71
C LYS A 76 8.79 -11.60 -1.83
N ASP A 77 8.46 -12.28 -0.74
CA ASP A 77 8.20 -13.72 -0.78
C ASP A 77 7.03 -14.06 -1.72
N ILE A 78 6.01 -13.21 -1.81
CA ILE A 78 4.94 -13.37 -2.82
C ILE A 78 5.52 -13.19 -4.24
N LEU A 79 6.31 -12.14 -4.48
CA LEU A 79 6.92 -11.84 -5.78
C LEU A 79 7.90 -12.93 -6.26
N ASP A 80 8.60 -13.58 -5.34
CA ASP A 80 9.51 -14.69 -5.66
C ASP A 80 8.74 -15.96 -6.06
N ASN A 81 7.46 -16.09 -5.69
CA ASN A 81 6.63 -17.27 -5.92
C ASN A 81 5.61 -17.11 -7.06
N VAL A 82 5.50 -15.95 -7.68
CA VAL A 82 4.63 -15.72 -8.85
C VAL A 82 5.39 -15.88 -10.16
N SER A 83 4.70 -16.32 -11.20
CA SER A 83 5.29 -16.62 -12.51
C SER A 83 5.56 -15.35 -13.34
N GLU A 84 4.77 -14.28 -13.15
CA GLU A 84 4.90 -13.02 -13.88
C GLU A 84 5.08 -11.79 -12.95
N PRO A 85 6.17 -11.70 -12.16
CA PRO A 85 6.36 -10.61 -11.20
C PRO A 85 6.43 -9.22 -11.83
N ARG A 86 6.68 -9.11 -13.14
CA ARG A 86 6.66 -7.83 -13.88
C ARG A 86 5.26 -7.22 -13.96
N ARG A 87 4.21 -8.02 -13.82
CA ARG A 87 2.81 -7.57 -13.78
C ARG A 87 2.32 -7.28 -12.36
N ILE A 88 3.23 -7.16 -11.42
CA ILE A 88 2.96 -6.83 -10.03
C ILE A 88 3.76 -5.60 -9.64
N GLY A 89 3.05 -4.60 -9.14
CA GLY A 89 3.60 -3.45 -8.43
C GLY A 89 3.17 -3.44 -6.97
N ILE A 90 3.47 -2.36 -6.26
CA ILE A 90 3.05 -2.16 -4.88
C ILE A 90 2.34 -0.82 -4.70
N THR A 91 1.45 -0.81 -3.71
CA THR A 91 0.89 0.39 -3.10
C THR A 91 1.49 0.49 -1.70
N TYR A 92 1.96 1.68 -1.32
CA TYR A 92 2.34 1.94 0.05
C TYR A 92 1.24 2.74 0.76
N ASP A 93 0.59 2.14 1.75
CA ASP A 93 -0.30 2.85 2.66
C ASP A 93 0.46 3.35 3.88
N THR A 94 0.39 4.66 4.12
CA THR A 94 1.11 5.32 5.21
C THR A 94 0.57 4.97 6.60
N CYS A 95 -0.75 4.79 6.75
CA CYS A 95 -1.34 4.38 8.03
C CYS A 95 -0.97 2.93 8.35
N HIS A 96 -1.10 2.01 7.38
CA HIS A 96 -0.71 0.62 7.55
C HIS A 96 0.79 0.47 7.82
N GLY A 97 1.60 1.26 7.13
CA GLY A 97 3.05 1.29 7.35
C GLY A 97 3.38 1.74 8.76
N PHE A 98 2.74 2.83 9.22
CA PHE A 98 2.93 3.35 10.57
C PHE A 98 2.49 2.35 11.64
N ASP A 99 1.38 1.65 11.42
CA ASP A 99 0.90 0.55 12.25
C ASP A 99 1.90 -0.63 12.32
N ALA A 100 2.61 -0.90 11.21
CA ALA A 100 3.64 -1.92 11.11
C ALA A 100 5.02 -1.48 11.65
N GLY A 101 5.15 -0.22 12.07
CA GLY A 101 6.39 0.33 12.65
C GLY A 101 7.30 1.05 11.65
N TYR A 102 6.85 1.31 10.43
CA TYR A 102 7.55 2.19 9.49
C TYR A 102 7.33 3.66 9.91
N ASP A 103 8.30 4.22 10.63
CA ASP A 103 8.26 5.61 11.07
C ASP A 103 8.55 6.58 9.91
N ILE A 104 7.51 7.08 9.25
CA ILE A 104 7.67 8.11 8.21
C ILE A 104 7.77 9.53 8.78
N THR A 105 7.77 9.70 10.10
CA THR A 105 7.81 11.04 10.73
C THR A 105 9.22 11.61 10.86
N SER A 106 10.24 10.81 10.56
CA SER A 106 11.64 11.19 10.62
C SER A 106 12.36 10.90 9.30
N VAL A 107 13.34 11.73 8.93
CA VAL A 107 14.12 11.58 7.69
C VAL A 107 14.78 10.20 7.63
N GLU A 108 15.28 9.73 8.77
CA GLU A 108 15.91 8.41 8.89
C GLU A 108 14.92 7.28 8.65
N GLY A 109 13.70 7.39 9.20
CA GLY A 109 12.69 6.35 9.01
C GLY A 109 12.15 6.29 7.57
N VAL A 110 12.00 7.44 6.90
CA VAL A 110 11.66 7.45 5.46
C VAL A 110 12.79 6.85 4.61
N ARG A 111 14.06 7.13 4.92
CA ARG A 111 15.21 6.49 4.24
C ARG A 111 15.18 4.97 4.41
N LYS A 112 14.98 4.49 5.65
CA LYS A 112 14.86 3.05 5.93
C LYS A 112 13.71 2.40 5.17
N LEU A 113 12.55 3.07 5.10
CA LEU A 113 11.42 2.61 4.30
C LEU A 113 11.80 2.47 2.82
N LEU A 114 12.41 3.51 2.23
CA LEU A 114 12.81 3.49 0.82
C LEU A 114 13.86 2.41 0.54
N ASP A 115 14.86 2.28 1.42
CA ASP A 115 15.88 1.22 1.33
C ASP A 115 15.24 -0.17 1.45
N GLU A 116 14.24 -0.34 2.33
CA GLU A 116 13.56 -1.62 2.47
C GLU A 116 12.72 -1.96 1.23
N ILE A 117 12.01 -0.99 0.66
CA ILE A 117 11.29 -1.16 -0.60
C ILE A 117 12.26 -1.53 -1.72
N GLU A 118 13.36 -0.80 -1.88
CA GLU A 118 14.37 -1.05 -2.92
C GLU A 118 14.96 -2.45 -2.79
N ASN A 119 15.39 -2.85 -1.59
CA ASN A 119 16.07 -4.12 -1.37
C ASN A 119 15.16 -5.34 -1.50
N ASN A 120 13.86 -5.20 -1.21
CA ASN A 120 12.93 -6.33 -1.22
C ASN A 120 12.12 -6.41 -2.52
N VAL A 121 11.74 -5.26 -3.08
CA VAL A 121 10.72 -5.17 -4.13
C VAL A 121 11.23 -4.39 -5.34
N GLY A 122 12.00 -3.31 -5.11
CA GLY A 122 12.43 -2.34 -6.11
C GLY A 122 11.53 -1.11 -6.14
N LEU A 123 12.10 0.09 -6.06
CA LEU A 123 11.35 1.35 -6.06
C LEU A 123 10.57 1.57 -7.37
N GLU A 124 11.00 0.98 -8.47
CA GLU A 124 10.29 1.04 -9.74
C GLU A 124 8.93 0.33 -9.68
N LYS A 125 8.70 -0.56 -8.73
CA LYS A 125 7.41 -1.22 -8.50
C LYS A 125 6.46 -0.39 -7.64
N LEU A 126 6.92 0.65 -6.95
CA LEU A 126 6.03 1.56 -6.22
C LEU A 126 5.20 2.37 -7.22
N LYS A 127 3.89 2.13 -7.25
CA LYS A 127 2.98 2.76 -8.23
C LYS A 127 1.97 3.70 -7.61
N MET A 128 1.71 3.56 -6.32
CA MET A 128 0.69 4.33 -5.63
C MET A 128 1.04 4.46 -4.16
N ILE A 129 0.66 5.59 -3.56
CA ILE A 129 0.67 5.77 -2.11
C ILE A 129 -0.77 6.04 -1.68
N HIS A 130 -1.27 5.24 -0.74
CA HIS A 130 -2.45 5.62 0.03
C HIS A 130 -1.99 6.52 1.17
N LEU A 131 -2.37 7.79 1.08
CA LEU A 131 -1.91 8.83 1.99
C LEU A 131 -2.96 9.01 3.08
N ASN A 132 -2.76 8.29 4.18
CA ASN A 132 -3.66 8.22 5.31
C ASN A 132 -2.90 8.57 6.59
N ASP A 133 -3.42 9.48 7.41
CA ASP A 133 -2.93 9.64 8.78
C ASP A 133 -3.42 8.46 9.64
N SER A 134 -2.85 8.26 10.82
CA SER A 134 -3.23 7.17 11.72
C SER A 134 -3.85 7.68 13.01
N LYS A 135 -5.00 7.11 13.40
CA LYS A 135 -5.57 7.30 14.76
C LYS A 135 -4.75 6.58 15.83
N ALA A 136 -3.75 5.78 15.46
CA ALA A 136 -2.96 4.97 16.37
C ALA A 136 -1.50 5.46 16.44
N PRO A 137 -0.83 5.35 17.60
CA PRO A 137 0.61 5.57 17.68
C PRO A 137 1.41 4.57 16.82
N LEU A 138 2.65 4.93 16.48
CA LEU A 138 3.61 4.08 15.75
C LEU A 138 3.66 2.65 16.33
N GLY A 139 3.52 1.65 15.44
CA GLY A 139 3.57 0.23 15.82
C GLY A 139 2.32 -0.28 16.56
N LYS A 140 1.24 0.50 16.64
CA LYS A 140 -0.04 0.08 17.24
C LYS A 140 -1.05 -0.24 16.15
N ALA A 141 -1.03 -1.49 15.69
CA ALA A 141 -1.87 -2.01 14.61
C ALA A 141 -3.39 -1.93 14.90
N LEU A 142 -4.00 -0.78 14.61
CA LEU A 142 -5.44 -0.56 14.72
C LEU A 142 -6.13 -0.54 13.36
N ASP A 143 -5.41 -0.16 12.30
CA ASP A 143 -5.93 0.01 10.94
C ASP A 143 -7.16 0.93 10.99
N ARG A 144 -6.86 2.17 11.38
CA ARG A 144 -7.83 3.24 11.61
C ARG A 144 -7.26 4.53 11.06
N HIS A 145 -7.63 4.80 9.80
CA HIS A 145 -7.24 6.02 9.11
C HIS A 145 -7.78 7.26 9.84
N GLU A 146 -7.03 8.33 9.73
CA GLU A 146 -7.38 9.67 10.19
C GLU A 146 -7.19 10.68 9.05
N ASN A 147 -7.93 11.78 9.10
CA ASN A 147 -7.71 12.91 8.20
C ASN A 147 -6.29 13.46 8.36
N ILE A 148 -5.75 14.02 7.27
CA ILE A 148 -4.37 14.47 7.20
C ILE A 148 -4.10 15.51 8.30
N GLY A 149 -3.05 15.29 9.09
CA GLY A 149 -2.62 16.22 10.13
C GLY A 149 -3.31 16.01 11.48
N ARG A 150 -4.38 15.22 11.53
CA ARG A 150 -5.18 15.01 12.74
C ARG A 150 -4.80 13.76 13.53
N GLY A 151 -3.90 12.94 12.99
CA GLY A 151 -3.45 11.70 13.61
C GLY A 151 -2.05 11.79 14.21
N PHE A 152 -1.46 10.61 14.42
CA PHE A 152 -0.13 10.47 15.03
C PHE A 152 1.02 10.63 14.03
N ILE A 153 0.78 10.56 12.72
CA ILE A 153 1.79 10.96 11.72
C ILE A 153 1.87 12.49 11.71
N GLY A 154 0.70 13.14 11.57
CA GLY A 154 0.54 14.58 11.71
C GLY A 154 1.30 15.43 10.68
N ASP A 155 1.14 16.75 10.76
CA ASP A 155 1.70 17.71 9.79
C ASP A 155 3.21 17.58 9.66
N LYS A 156 3.91 17.46 10.79
CA LYS A 156 5.37 17.35 10.82
C LYS A 156 5.83 16.06 10.15
N GLY A 157 5.13 14.95 10.38
CA GLY A 157 5.47 13.68 9.77
C GLY A 157 5.24 13.68 8.26
N PHE A 158 4.09 14.20 7.82
CA PHE A 158 3.84 14.35 6.38
C PHE A 158 4.78 15.35 5.72
N SER A 159 5.14 16.45 6.39
CA SER A 159 6.16 17.38 5.89
C SER A 159 7.48 16.69 5.61
N VAL A 160 7.90 15.78 6.51
CA VAL A 160 9.09 14.95 6.30
C VAL A 160 8.89 13.96 5.15
N PHE A 161 7.85 13.13 5.20
CA PHE A 161 7.60 12.08 4.20
C PHE A 161 7.47 12.63 2.77
N LEU A 162 6.69 13.69 2.60
CA LEU A 162 6.42 14.29 1.30
C LEU A 162 7.59 15.13 0.77
N SER A 163 8.64 15.35 1.55
CA SER A 163 9.86 16.06 1.10
C SER A 163 10.77 15.19 0.19
N PHE A 164 10.56 13.87 0.18
CA PHE A 164 11.39 12.94 -0.58
C PHE A 164 10.99 12.90 -2.06
N LYS A 165 11.98 12.99 -2.96
CA LYS A 165 11.74 13.04 -4.41
C LYS A 165 11.17 11.73 -4.95
N GLU A 166 11.53 10.61 -4.31
CA GLU A 166 11.02 9.28 -4.60
C GLU A 166 9.51 9.23 -4.35
N ILE A 167 9.05 9.83 -3.25
CA ILE A 167 7.64 9.91 -2.86
C ILE A 167 6.86 10.87 -3.75
N GLN A 168 7.42 12.04 -4.09
CA GLN A 168 6.79 13.05 -4.94
C GLN A 168 6.50 12.60 -6.37
N LYS A 169 7.18 11.56 -6.86
CA LYS A 169 6.95 11.00 -8.20
C LYS A 169 5.75 10.06 -8.27
N ILE A 170 5.21 9.66 -7.11
CA ILE A 170 4.16 8.66 -7.01
C ILE A 170 2.81 9.37 -6.79
N PRO A 171 1.72 8.91 -7.44
CA PRO A 171 0.37 9.39 -7.13
C PRO A 171 0.00 9.13 -5.67
N TRP A 172 -0.58 10.12 -5.01
CA TRP A 172 -1.09 10.03 -3.64
C TRP A 172 -2.62 9.99 -3.65
N ILE A 173 -3.20 8.95 -3.08
CA ILE A 173 -4.64 8.71 -3.03
C ILE A 173 -5.08 8.76 -1.57
N LEU A 174 -6.12 9.54 -1.27
CA LEU A 174 -6.67 9.62 0.08
C LEU A 174 -7.72 8.53 0.28
N GLU A 175 -7.65 7.84 1.41
CA GLU A 175 -8.69 6.95 1.93
C GLU A 175 -9.07 7.37 3.36
N THR A 176 -8.90 8.66 3.65
CA THR A 176 -9.21 9.28 4.93
C THR A 176 -10.73 9.24 5.18
N PRO A 177 -11.18 9.21 6.45
CA PRO A 177 -12.61 9.22 6.74
C PRO A 177 -13.26 10.52 6.25
N GLY A 178 -14.41 10.41 5.60
CA GLY A 178 -15.22 11.57 5.22
C GLY A 178 -15.82 11.51 3.83
N SER A 179 -16.43 12.63 3.46
CA SER A 179 -17.04 12.96 2.18
C SER A 179 -16.02 13.53 1.18
N ASN A 180 -16.45 13.74 -0.07
CA ASN A 180 -15.64 14.40 -1.10
C ASN A 180 -15.21 15.81 -0.67
N GLU A 181 -16.06 16.53 0.07
CA GLU A 181 -15.76 17.85 0.60
C GLU A 181 -14.63 17.81 1.64
N GLU A 182 -14.61 16.76 2.48
CA GLU A 182 -13.55 16.52 3.48
C GLU A 182 -12.26 16.07 2.80
N HIS A 183 -12.33 15.18 1.79
CA HIS A 183 -11.16 14.83 0.98
C HIS A 183 -10.59 16.05 0.26
N ALA A 184 -11.44 16.96 -0.23
CA ALA A 184 -10.97 18.23 -0.81
C ALA A 184 -10.29 19.14 0.22
N GLN A 185 -10.67 19.07 1.50
CA GLN A 185 -9.97 19.75 2.59
C GLN A 185 -8.62 19.10 2.86
N ASP A 186 -8.54 17.77 2.94
CA ASP A 186 -7.29 17.04 3.12
C ASP A 186 -6.31 17.32 1.96
N ILE A 187 -6.77 17.34 0.71
CA ILE A 187 -5.95 17.71 -0.46
C ILE A 187 -5.41 19.16 -0.32
N ARG A 188 -6.24 20.10 0.15
CA ARG A 188 -5.78 21.47 0.41
C ARG A 188 -4.72 21.47 1.52
N HIS A 189 -4.96 20.73 2.59
CA HIS A 189 -4.05 20.68 3.71
C HIS A 189 -2.69 20.06 3.35
N VAL A 190 -2.66 19.01 2.52
CA VAL A 190 -1.42 18.45 1.95
C VAL A 190 -0.65 19.52 1.16
N LYS A 191 -1.33 20.36 0.39
CA LYS A 191 -0.68 21.46 -0.35
C LYS A 191 -0.12 22.54 0.58
N GLU A 192 -0.79 22.84 1.70
CA GLU A 192 -0.29 23.75 2.73
C GLU A 192 0.98 23.20 3.40
N ILE A 193 0.99 21.90 3.75
CA ILE A 193 2.17 21.20 4.30
C ILE A 193 3.37 21.31 3.35
N LEU A 194 3.13 21.30 2.04
CA LEU A 194 4.16 21.46 1.00
C LEU A 194 4.51 22.91 0.68
N GLY A 195 3.85 23.90 1.28
CA GLY A 195 4.05 25.33 0.98
C GLY A 195 3.63 25.72 -0.44
N MET A 196 2.67 25.01 -1.02
CA MET A 196 2.17 25.25 -2.39
C MET A 196 0.99 26.23 -2.45
N MET A 197 0.52 26.72 -1.30
CA MET A 197 -0.58 27.68 -1.15
C MET A 197 -0.26 28.72 -0.09
#